data_AF-A0A2S7EHB5-F1
#
_entry.id   AF-A0A2S7EHB5-F1
#
_cell.length_a   1.000
_cell.length_b   1.000
_cell.length_c   1.000
_cell.angle_alpha   90.00
_cell.angle_beta   90.00
_cell.angle_gamma   90.00
#
_symmetry.space_group_name_H-M   'P 1'
#
loop_
_entity.id
_entity.type
_entity.pdbx_description
1 polymer ?
#
loop_
_entity_poly.entity_id
_entity_poly.type
_entity_poly.pdbx_seq_one_letter_code
_entity_poly.pdbx_strand_id
1 'polypeptide(L)'
;MLHRYRDHYRPRTVKQYLVGNRRQRQWLVQAANELGMRPTSEGSLALKLDLNQVMDGYAGHEHALPTPLYRDVIELMARSGTSYDATLMIANGGPAAQNNYVIGDQPLGDAKFRATRPYEVAMQ
;
A
#
# COMPACT_ATOMS: atom_id res chain seq x y z
N MET A 1 0.66 7.47 20.26
CA MET A 1 1.60 7.64 19.13
C MET A 1 1.04 8.56 18.04
N LEU A 2 -0.17 8.31 17.49
CA LEU A 2 -0.73 9.11 16.39
C LEU A 2 -0.85 10.62 16.68
N HIS A 3 -1.36 11.00 17.86
CA HIS A 3 -1.47 12.40 18.30
C HIS A 3 -0.17 13.20 18.10
N ARG A 4 0.97 12.68 18.58
CA ARG A 4 2.26 13.36 18.49
C ARG A 4 2.59 13.77 17.05
N TYR A 5 2.42 12.85 16.09
CA TYR A 5 2.73 13.11 14.69
C TYR A 5 1.66 13.97 14.03
N ARG A 6 0.38 13.70 14.30
CA ARG A 6 -0.77 14.45 13.79
C ARG A 6 -0.72 15.93 14.21
N ASP A 7 -0.48 16.20 15.47
CA ASP A 7 -0.51 17.57 16.00
C ASP A 7 0.72 18.38 15.56
N HIS A 8 1.87 17.72 15.43
CA HIS A 8 3.12 18.39 15.04
C HIS A 8 3.27 18.54 13.53
N TYR A 9 3.08 17.46 12.76
CA TYR A 9 3.34 17.44 11.31
C TYR A 9 2.07 17.53 10.46
N ARG A 10 0.89 17.43 11.07
CA ARG A 10 -0.42 17.49 10.39
C ARG A 10 -0.61 16.49 9.23
N PRO A 11 -0.09 15.25 9.28
CA PRO A 11 -0.46 14.23 8.31
C PRO A 11 -1.97 13.95 8.38
N ARG A 12 -2.56 13.70 7.21
CA ARG A 12 -3.97 13.32 7.09
C ARG A 12 -4.18 11.82 6.95
N THR A 13 -3.11 11.05 6.79
CA THR A 13 -3.12 9.62 6.55
C THR A 13 -2.20 8.90 7.52
N VAL A 14 -2.51 7.64 7.82
CA VAL A 14 -1.58 6.71 8.46
C VAL A 14 -1.51 5.46 7.59
N LYS A 15 -0.30 5.04 7.25
CA LYS A 15 -0.03 3.81 6.52
C LYS A 15 0.37 2.72 7.50
N GLN A 16 -0.19 1.53 7.35
CA GLN A 16 0.18 0.37 8.17
C GLN A 16 0.68 -0.80 7.34
N TYR A 17 1.67 -1.48 7.91
CA TYR A 17 2.27 -2.70 7.38
C TYR A 17 1.97 -3.83 8.37
N LEU A 18 1.05 -4.72 7.99
CA LEU A 18 0.78 -5.98 8.69
C LEU A 18 0.59 -5.86 10.21
N VAL A 19 -0.11 -4.82 10.68
CA VAL A 19 -0.29 -4.58 12.12
C VAL A 19 -1.03 -5.76 12.77
N GLY A 20 -0.29 -6.53 13.55
CA GLY A 20 -0.76 -7.51 14.53
C GLY A 20 -1.97 -8.36 14.11
N ASN A 21 -2.83 -8.65 15.09
CA ASN A 21 -4.10 -9.33 14.86
C ASN A 21 -5.22 -8.33 14.47
N ARG A 22 -6.41 -8.84 14.11
CA ARG A 22 -7.52 -8.00 13.64
C ARG A 22 -7.96 -6.96 14.67
N ARG A 23 -7.99 -7.31 15.96
CA ARG A 23 -8.38 -6.37 17.03
C ARG A 23 -7.41 -5.19 17.10
N GLN A 24 -6.11 -5.44 16.95
CA GLN A 24 -5.11 -4.38 16.93
C GLN A 24 -5.27 -3.45 15.71
N ARG A 25 -5.65 -4.00 14.54
CA ARG A 25 -5.98 -3.17 13.36
C ARG A 25 -7.23 -2.33 13.56
N GLN A 26 -8.25 -2.88 14.20
CA GLN A 26 -9.47 -2.13 14.50
C GLN A 26 -9.20 -1.00 15.49
N TRP A 27 -8.33 -1.19 16.49
CA TRP A 27 -7.86 -0.10 17.34
C TRP A 27 -7.15 1.00 16.56
N LEU A 28 -6.30 0.63 15.59
CA LEU A 28 -5.64 1.62 14.72
C LEU A 28 -6.67 2.42 13.90
N VAL A 29 -7.65 1.74 13.28
CA VAL A 29 -8.70 2.41 12.49
C VAL A 29 -9.53 3.34 13.37
N GLN A 30 -9.96 2.87 14.54
CA GLN A 30 -10.71 3.67 15.49
C GLN A 30 -9.93 4.93 15.91
N ALA A 31 -8.67 4.76 16.33
CA ALA A 31 -7.84 5.89 16.73
C ALA A 31 -7.54 6.86 15.58
N ALA A 32 -7.39 6.37 14.35
CA ALA A 32 -7.23 7.22 13.17
C ALA A 32 -8.51 8.03 12.91
N ASN A 33 -9.67 7.39 12.97
CA ASN A 33 -10.97 8.03 12.75
C ASN A 33 -11.27 9.11 13.81
N GLU A 34 -11.02 8.81 15.09
CA GLU A 34 -11.16 9.77 16.21
C GLU A 34 -10.30 11.04 16.01
N LEU A 35 -9.19 10.91 15.29
CA LEU A 35 -8.29 12.02 14.99
C LEU A 35 -8.55 12.72 13.65
N GLY A 36 -9.54 12.26 12.89
CA GLY A 36 -9.85 12.73 11.54
C GLY A 36 -8.80 12.32 10.49
N MET A 37 -8.02 11.27 10.78
CA MET A 37 -7.01 10.70 9.88
C MET A 37 -7.58 9.54 9.07
N ARG A 38 -7.00 9.28 7.90
CA ARG A 38 -7.38 8.19 6.99
C ARG A 38 -6.39 7.03 7.10
N PRO A 39 -6.79 5.87 7.64
CA PRO A 39 -5.93 4.70 7.67
C PRO A 39 -5.83 4.06 6.28
N THR A 40 -4.64 3.62 5.89
CA THR A 40 -4.36 2.95 4.61
C THR A 40 -3.53 1.69 4.85
N SER A 41 -3.75 0.65 4.05
CA SER A 41 -3.03 -0.62 4.15
C SER A 41 -2.05 -0.79 3.01
N GLU A 42 -0.94 -1.49 3.30
CA GLU A 42 0.03 -1.88 2.27
C GLU A 42 -0.57 -2.84 1.24
N GLY A 43 -1.31 -3.86 1.67
CA GLY A 43 -1.66 -5.01 0.82
C GLY A 43 -0.61 -6.09 0.97
N SER A 44 -1.04 -7.35 1.16
CA SER A 44 -0.22 -8.34 1.87
C SER A 44 -0.03 -9.67 1.16
N LEU A 45 -0.40 -9.77 -0.13
CA LEU A 45 -0.54 -11.07 -0.83
C LEU A 45 -1.44 -12.05 -0.07
N ALA A 46 -2.35 -11.54 0.78
CA ALA A 46 -3.10 -12.35 1.73
C ALA A 46 -4.56 -11.94 1.69
N LEU A 47 -5.31 -12.47 0.71
CA LEU A 47 -6.67 -12.04 0.39
C LEU A 47 -7.58 -11.90 1.61
N LYS A 48 -7.55 -12.85 2.56
CA LYS A 48 -8.38 -12.77 3.78
C LYS A 48 -8.00 -11.58 4.67
N LEU A 49 -6.73 -11.25 4.77
CA LEU A 49 -6.26 -10.08 5.52
C LEU A 49 -6.67 -8.81 4.80
N ASP A 50 -6.45 -8.76 3.49
CA ASP A 50 -6.72 -7.61 2.64
C ASP A 50 -8.21 -7.24 2.66
N LEU A 51 -9.10 -8.21 2.45
CA LEU A 51 -10.56 -7.99 2.53
C LEU A 51 -11.02 -7.61 3.95
N ASN A 52 -10.39 -8.14 5.00
CA ASN A 52 -10.70 -7.72 6.38
C ASN A 52 -10.34 -6.25 6.62
N GLN A 53 -9.22 -5.76 6.07
CA GLN A 53 -8.84 -4.35 6.19
C GLN A 53 -9.87 -3.46 5.48
N VAL A 54 -10.33 -3.86 4.29
CA VAL A 54 -11.41 -3.16 3.57
C VAL A 54 -12.69 -3.12 4.41
N MET A 55 -13.12 -4.27 4.93
CA MET A 55 -14.31 -4.39 5.78
C MET A 55 -14.19 -3.62 7.11
N ASP A 56 -12.98 -3.50 7.68
CA ASP A 56 -12.73 -2.77 8.92
C ASP A 56 -12.69 -1.25 8.70
N GLY A 57 -12.85 -0.75 7.47
CA GLY A 57 -13.02 0.67 7.16
C GLY A 57 -11.72 1.40 6.80
N TYR A 58 -10.72 0.70 6.26
CA TYR A 58 -9.53 1.35 5.71
C TYR A 58 -9.90 2.23 4.51
N ALA A 59 -9.39 3.46 4.50
CA ALA A 59 -9.69 4.44 3.46
C ALA A 59 -8.95 4.17 2.15
N GLY A 60 -7.85 3.41 2.19
CA GLY A 60 -7.09 3.02 1.01
C GLY A 60 -6.42 1.66 1.16
N HIS A 61 -6.40 0.90 0.07
CA HIS A 61 -5.75 -0.39 -0.05
C HIS A 61 -4.79 -0.35 -1.24
N GLU A 62 -3.50 -0.51 -0.96
CA GLU A 62 -2.48 -0.67 -1.99
C GLU A 62 -2.25 -2.15 -2.32
N HIS A 63 -1.53 -2.37 -3.41
CA HIS A 63 -1.24 -3.66 -4.03
C HIS A 63 -2.43 -4.43 -4.58
N ALA A 64 -2.19 -5.06 -5.73
CA ALA A 64 -3.17 -5.92 -6.36
C ALA A 64 -3.58 -7.08 -5.42
N LEU A 65 -4.88 -7.31 -5.27
CA LEU A 65 -5.40 -8.49 -4.61
C LEU A 65 -4.91 -9.76 -5.35
N PRO A 66 -4.46 -10.81 -4.65
CA PRO A 66 -3.83 -11.99 -5.26
C PRO A 66 -4.85 -12.97 -5.85
N THR A 67 -5.90 -12.46 -6.52
CA THR A 67 -7.00 -13.24 -7.08
C THR A 67 -7.65 -12.48 -8.23
N PRO A 68 -8.26 -13.15 -9.23
CA PRO A 68 -9.18 -12.50 -10.14
C PRO A 68 -10.29 -11.77 -9.37
N LEU A 69 -10.61 -10.54 -9.79
CA LEU A 69 -11.64 -9.73 -9.16
C LEU A 69 -13.02 -10.15 -9.68
N TYR A 70 -13.74 -10.90 -8.87
CA TYR A 70 -15.15 -11.23 -9.11
C TYR A 70 -16.08 -10.12 -8.62
N ARG A 71 -17.34 -10.19 -9.04
CA ARG A 71 -18.34 -9.15 -8.78
C ARG A 71 -18.53 -8.85 -7.29
N ASP A 72 -18.49 -9.87 -6.45
CA ASP A 72 -18.61 -9.75 -4.99
C ASP A 72 -17.49 -8.91 -4.37
N VAL A 73 -16.24 -9.15 -4.78
CA VAL A 73 -15.06 -8.38 -4.34
C VAL A 73 -15.13 -6.94 -4.86
N ILE A 74 -15.48 -6.75 -6.14
CA ILE A 74 -15.63 -5.41 -6.73
C ILE A 74 -16.69 -4.60 -5.98
N GLU A 75 -17.83 -5.23 -5.68
CA GLU A 75 -18.93 -4.60 -4.97
C GLU A 75 -18.58 -4.29 -3.51
N LEU A 76 -17.85 -5.19 -2.83
CA LEU A 76 -17.33 -4.93 -1.50
C LEU A 76 -16.42 -3.68 -1.49
N MET A 77 -15.45 -3.61 -2.40
CA MET A 77 -14.52 -2.47 -2.51
C MET A 77 -15.26 -1.17 -2.84
N ALA A 78 -16.18 -1.20 -3.80
CA ALA A 78 -16.93 -0.02 -4.22
C ALA A 78 -17.84 0.53 -3.10
N ARG A 79 -18.48 -0.36 -2.34
CA ARG A 79 -19.39 0.02 -1.25
C ARG A 79 -18.68 0.41 0.03
N SER A 80 -17.44 -0.05 0.27
CA SER A 80 -16.68 0.30 1.47
C SER A 80 -16.17 1.75 1.45
N GLY A 81 -16.14 2.40 0.27
CA GLY A 81 -15.52 3.71 0.11
C GLY A 81 -14.00 3.69 0.20
N THR A 82 -13.39 2.51 0.10
CA THR A 82 -11.93 2.32 0.09
C THR A 82 -11.37 2.64 -1.29
N SER A 83 -10.36 3.51 -1.37
CA SER A 83 -9.58 3.64 -2.61
C SER A 83 -8.73 2.39 -2.84
N TYR A 84 -8.62 1.96 -4.09
CA TYR A 84 -7.83 0.78 -4.46
C TYR A 84 -6.74 1.19 -5.45
N ASP A 85 -5.49 1.00 -5.03
CA ASP A 85 -4.31 1.20 -5.87
C ASP A 85 -3.63 -0.15 -6.09
N ALA A 86 -3.68 -0.66 -7.32
CA ALA A 86 -3.14 -1.97 -7.65
C ALA A 86 -1.60 -2.00 -7.78
N THR A 87 -0.93 -0.84 -7.65
CA THR A 87 0.54 -0.68 -7.70
C THR A 87 1.18 -1.45 -8.86
N LEU A 88 0.62 -1.37 -10.07
CA LEU A 88 0.98 -2.22 -11.22
C LEU A 88 2.49 -2.28 -11.57
N MET A 89 3.27 -1.28 -11.14
CA MET A 89 4.73 -1.31 -11.20
C MET A 89 5.36 -2.41 -10.35
N ILE A 90 4.84 -2.65 -9.15
CA ILE A 90 5.29 -3.66 -8.17
C ILE A 90 4.07 -4.52 -7.86
N ALA A 91 3.78 -5.49 -8.73
CA ALA A 91 2.54 -6.23 -8.67
C ALA A 91 2.61 -7.43 -7.71
N ASN A 92 1.62 -7.52 -6.82
CA ASN A 92 1.30 -8.70 -6.02
C ASN A 92 0.50 -9.78 -6.81
N GLY A 93 0.36 -9.60 -8.12
CA GLY A 93 -0.31 -10.53 -9.02
C GLY A 93 0.03 -10.20 -10.48
N GLY A 94 0.38 -11.23 -11.27
CA GLY A 94 0.87 -11.06 -12.64
C GLY A 94 2.30 -10.50 -12.74
N PRO A 95 2.85 -10.35 -13.95
CA PRO A 95 4.19 -9.80 -14.15
C PRO A 95 4.28 -8.34 -13.71
N ALA A 96 5.21 -8.02 -12.80
CA ALA A 96 5.42 -6.65 -12.34
C ALA A 96 5.92 -5.76 -13.48
N ALA A 97 5.26 -4.63 -13.71
CA ALA A 97 5.60 -3.75 -14.84
C ALA A 97 7.01 -3.15 -14.72
N GLN A 98 7.58 -3.07 -13.51
CA GLN A 98 8.98 -2.71 -13.30
C GLN A 98 9.96 -3.57 -14.10
N ASN A 99 9.63 -4.83 -14.41
CA ASN A 99 10.51 -5.69 -15.18
C ASN A 99 10.70 -5.16 -16.62
N ASN A 100 9.66 -4.56 -17.19
CA ASN A 100 9.71 -4.02 -18.55
C ASN A 100 10.11 -2.54 -18.57
N TYR A 101 9.56 -1.73 -17.66
CA TYR A 101 9.75 -0.26 -17.67
C TYR A 101 10.92 0.24 -16.82
N VAL A 102 11.51 -0.61 -15.98
CA VAL A 102 12.66 -0.23 -15.13
C VAL A 102 13.83 -1.15 -15.39
N ILE A 103 13.66 -2.47 -15.28
CA ILE A 103 14.76 -3.42 -15.49
C ILE A 103 15.17 -3.48 -16.97
N GLY A 104 14.20 -3.52 -17.88
CA GLY A 104 14.45 -3.58 -19.33
C GLY A 104 15.30 -2.42 -19.86
N ASP A 105 15.09 -1.22 -19.33
CA ASP A 105 15.81 0.00 -19.76
C ASP A 105 17.22 0.13 -19.17
N GLN A 106 17.66 -0.83 -18.35
CA GLN A 106 19.01 -0.87 -17.75
C GLN A 106 19.47 0.49 -17.18
N PRO A 107 18.71 1.13 -16.26
CA PRO A 107 18.97 2.49 -15.80
C PRO A 107 20.33 2.67 -15.14
N LEU A 108 20.95 1.58 -14.66
CA LEU A 108 22.32 1.59 -14.13
C LEU A 108 23.39 1.91 -15.19
N GLY A 109 23.08 1.70 -16.47
CA GLY A 109 23.92 2.11 -17.59
C GLY A 109 23.77 3.59 -17.96
N ASP A 110 22.68 4.24 -17.56
CA ASP A 110 22.35 5.61 -17.94
C ASP A 110 23.13 6.65 -17.10
N ALA A 111 23.83 7.56 -17.79
CA ALA A 111 24.67 8.58 -17.15
C ALA A 111 23.87 9.60 -16.32
N LYS A 112 22.66 9.96 -16.75
CA LYS A 112 21.75 10.86 -16.02
C LYS A 112 21.21 10.18 -14.77
N PHE A 113 20.86 8.90 -14.83
CA PHE A 113 20.43 8.14 -13.66
C PHE A 113 21.56 8.05 -12.62
N ARG A 114 22.77 7.68 -13.05
CA ARG A 114 23.95 7.59 -12.17
C ARG A 114 24.36 8.93 -11.53
N ALA A 115 24.13 10.06 -12.21
CA ALA A 115 24.45 11.38 -11.67
C ALA A 115 23.67 11.74 -10.39
N THR A 116 22.51 11.12 -10.16
CA THR A 116 21.62 11.42 -9.01
C THR A 116 21.45 10.24 -8.04
N ARG A 117 22.02 9.08 -8.37
CA ARG A 117 21.94 7.85 -7.57
C ARG A 117 23.36 7.37 -7.28
N PRO A 118 23.92 7.63 -6.09
CA PRO A 118 25.23 7.09 -5.73
C PRO A 118 25.14 5.56 -5.68
N TYR A 119 25.70 4.89 -6.70
CA TYR A 119 25.58 3.46 -6.94
C TYR A 119 26.97 2.81 -6.97
N GLU A 120 27.71 2.91 -5.86
CA GLU A 120 29.04 2.29 -5.75
C GLU A 120 29.00 0.87 -5.16
N VAL A 121 27.89 0.44 -4.54
CA VAL A 121 27.87 -0.78 -3.68
C VAL A 121 27.20 -2.00 -4.31
N ALA A 122 26.37 -1.86 -5.35
CA ALA A 122 25.50 -2.94 -5.84
C ALA A 122 26.00 -3.64 -7.13
N MET A 123 27.31 -3.59 -7.38
CA MET A 123 28.01 -4.30 -8.48
C MET A 123 29.12 -5.25 -7.95
N GLN A 124 29.20 -5.45 -6.64
CA GLN A 124 29.95 -6.55 -6.00
C GLN A 124 28.96 -7.69 -5.70
#